data_AF-A0A0U1DXP4-F1
#
_entry.id   AF-A0A0U1DXP4-F1
#
_cell.length_a   1.000
_cell.length_b   1.000
_cell.length_c   1.000
_cell.angle_alpha   90.00
_cell.angle_beta   90.00
_cell.angle_gamma   90.00
#
_symmetry.space_group_name_H-M   'P 1'
#
loop_
_entity.id
_entity.type
_entity.pdbx_description
1 polymer ?
#
loop_
_entity_poly.entity_id
_entity_poly.type
_entity_poly.pdbx_seq_one_letter_code
_entity_poly.pdbx_strand_id
1 'polypeptide(L)'
;MPFNRVFETLAWGKRHVVMGANQIDRYGNQNLSAFGPIQHPTRQMFGVRGAPGNTINHTTSYFVGNHSKRVFCESVDIVSGIGWDKIDPENPAYRFANIYRVVSNLGVFDFNGPDHQMRAVSLHPGVEAQQVADNTSFEVHGLEEAETTRLATDEELKLLREVIDPKSLRDKEVKV
;
A
#
# COMPACT_ATOMS: atom_id res chain seq x y z
N MET A 1 18.25 11.23 11.26
CA MET A 1 19.07 11.11 10.04
C MET A 1 18.80 12.33 9.17
N PRO A 2 19.81 13.09 8.72
CA PRO A 2 19.57 14.22 7.81
C PRO A 2 19.06 13.72 6.45
N PHE A 3 18.24 14.50 5.75
CA PHE A 3 17.53 14.05 4.54
C PHE A 3 18.46 13.59 3.41
N ASN A 4 19.66 14.17 3.29
CA ASN A 4 20.65 13.71 2.31
C ASN A 4 21.02 12.22 2.50
N ARG A 5 21.24 11.78 3.75
CA ARG A 5 21.53 10.37 4.07
C ARG A 5 20.35 9.44 3.81
N VAL A 6 19.11 9.95 3.81
CA VAL A 6 17.94 9.16 3.42
C VAL A 6 17.99 8.83 1.92
N PHE A 7 18.44 9.77 1.07
CA PHE A 7 18.62 9.51 -0.35
C PHE A 7 19.74 8.52 -0.63
N GLU A 8 20.86 8.60 0.10
CA GLU A 8 21.92 7.59 0.04
C GLU A 8 21.39 6.20 0.44
N THR A 9 20.61 6.12 1.52
CA THR A 9 20.07 4.86 2.04
C THR A 9 19.04 4.24 1.09
N LEU A 10 18.14 5.04 0.52
CA LEU A 10 17.13 4.52 -0.40
C LEU A 10 17.76 4.01 -1.69
N ALA A 11 18.75 4.72 -2.24
CA ALA A 11 19.48 4.29 -3.44
C ALA A 11 20.32 3.03 -3.18
N TRP A 12 20.77 2.82 -1.94
CA TRP A 12 21.47 1.61 -1.54
C TRP A 12 20.55 0.38 -1.37
N GLY A 13 19.23 0.59 -1.31
CA GLY A 13 18.24 -0.49 -1.24
C GLY A 13 17.99 -1.07 0.17
N LYS A 14 18.73 -0.63 1.20
CA LYS A 14 18.58 -1.13 2.58
C LYS A 14 17.47 -0.43 3.34
N ARG A 15 16.26 -0.50 2.80
CA ARG A 15 15.08 0.16 3.35
C ARG A 15 13.81 -0.58 2.97
N HIS A 16 12.84 -0.56 3.87
CA HIS A 16 11.45 -0.88 3.57
C HIS A 16 10.61 0.31 4.02
N VAL A 17 9.89 0.94 3.09
CA VAL A 17 8.98 2.03 3.42
C VAL A 17 7.54 1.54 3.49
N VAL A 18 6.78 2.08 4.45
CA VAL A 18 5.32 2.03 4.46
C VAL A 18 4.81 3.43 4.17
N MET A 19 4.05 3.60 3.09
CA MET A 19 3.45 4.88 2.70
C MET A 19 1.92 4.83 2.83
N GLY A 20 1.29 5.98 3.05
CA GLY A 20 -0.15 6.12 2.79
C GLY A 20 -0.43 6.21 1.29
N ALA A 21 -1.70 6.24 0.91
CA ALA A 21 -2.10 6.43 -0.48
C ALA A 21 -3.42 7.19 -0.59
N ASN A 22 -3.51 8.07 -1.59
CA ASN A 22 -4.78 8.62 -2.03
C ASN A 22 -5.50 7.67 -2.99
N GLN A 23 -4.74 6.99 -3.86
CA GLN A 23 -5.21 5.92 -4.74
C GLN A 23 -4.16 4.81 -4.83
N ILE A 24 -4.61 3.56 -4.99
CA ILE A 24 -3.84 2.38 -5.33
C ILE A 24 -4.64 1.62 -6.39
N ASP A 25 -4.00 1.22 -7.50
CA ASP A 25 -4.64 0.37 -8.50
C ASP A 25 -4.28 -1.11 -8.36
N ARG A 26 -4.88 -1.94 -9.22
CA ARG A 26 -4.77 -3.40 -9.14
C ARG A 26 -3.34 -3.93 -9.34
N TYR A 27 -2.43 -3.16 -9.92
CA TYR A 27 -1.03 -3.54 -10.12
C TYR A 27 -0.09 -2.89 -9.10
N GLY A 28 -0.64 -2.10 -8.18
CA GLY A 28 0.11 -1.44 -7.11
C GLY A 28 0.67 -0.09 -7.50
N ASN A 29 0.23 0.51 -8.61
CA ASN A 29 0.54 1.92 -8.83
C ASN A 29 -0.14 2.74 -7.74
N GLN A 30 0.56 3.76 -7.25
CA GLN A 30 0.10 4.55 -6.12
C GLN A 30 0.11 6.04 -6.45
N ASN A 31 -0.91 6.76 -5.97
CA ASN A 31 -0.98 8.22 -6.05
C ASN A 31 -0.97 8.86 -4.67
N LEU A 32 -0.12 9.88 -4.53
CA LEU A 32 -0.15 10.87 -3.44
C LEU A 32 0.12 12.31 -3.94
N SER A 33 0.08 12.50 -5.27
CA SER A 33 0.51 13.70 -5.97
C SER A 33 -0.61 14.72 -6.14
N ALA A 34 -1.58 14.40 -7.00
CA ALA A 34 -2.76 15.21 -7.31
C ALA A 34 -3.83 14.34 -8.00
N PHE A 35 -5.07 14.84 -8.06
CA PHE A 35 -6.15 14.26 -8.86
C PHE A 35 -6.40 15.09 -10.12
N GLY A 36 -6.83 14.44 -11.20
CA GLY A 36 -7.08 15.05 -12.50
C GLY A 36 -5.82 15.25 -13.37
N PRO A 37 -5.93 16.07 -14.44
CA PRO A 37 -4.83 16.29 -15.38
C PRO A 37 -3.57 16.86 -14.72
N ILE A 38 -2.39 16.36 -15.10
CA ILE A 38 -1.10 16.68 -14.45
C ILE A 38 -0.81 18.20 -14.37
N GLN A 39 -1.09 18.95 -15.44
CA GLN A 39 -0.82 20.40 -15.51
C GLN A 39 -1.96 21.26 -14.96
N HIS A 40 -3.14 20.67 -14.76
CA HIS A 40 -4.35 21.36 -14.27
C HIS A 40 -5.14 20.43 -13.35
N PRO A 41 -4.58 20.08 -12.17
CA PRO A 41 -5.21 19.13 -11.28
C PRO A 41 -6.51 19.69 -10.70
N THR A 42 -7.52 18.83 -10.57
CA THR A 42 -8.79 19.19 -9.92
C THR A 42 -8.63 19.28 -8.40
N ARG A 43 -7.64 18.56 -7.84
CA ARG A 43 -7.27 18.65 -6.43
C ARG A 43 -5.78 18.36 -6.25
N GLN A 44 -5.05 19.34 -5.73
CA GLN A 44 -3.62 19.23 -5.43
C GLN A 44 -3.37 18.53 -4.09
N MET A 45 -2.33 17.68 -4.02
CA MET A 45 -1.78 17.14 -2.77
C MET A 45 -0.27 17.48 -2.70
N PHE A 46 0.61 16.49 -2.57
CA PHE A 46 2.01 16.70 -2.20
C PHE A 46 3.00 16.73 -3.38
N GLY A 47 2.53 16.49 -4.61
CA GLY A 47 3.42 16.03 -5.69
C GLY A 47 3.93 14.60 -5.43
N VAL A 48 4.79 14.05 -6.30
CA VAL A 48 5.21 12.62 -6.21
C VAL A 48 6.10 12.28 -5.01
N ARG A 49 6.63 13.30 -4.31
CA ARG A 49 7.51 13.14 -3.14
C ARG A 49 8.65 12.15 -3.44
N GLY A 50 8.96 11.24 -2.51
CA GLY A 50 9.95 10.19 -2.70
C GLY A 50 9.38 8.88 -3.25
N ALA A 51 8.08 8.83 -3.59
CA ALA A 51 7.44 7.58 -4.02
C ALA A 51 8.13 6.95 -5.25
N PRO A 52 8.54 7.69 -6.31
CA PRO A 52 9.19 7.07 -7.46
C PRO A 52 10.51 6.39 -7.07
N GLY A 53 11.33 7.09 -6.27
CA GLY A 53 12.62 6.57 -5.80
C GLY A 53 12.47 5.39 -4.85
N ASN A 54 11.43 5.37 -4.02
CA ASN A 54 11.16 4.25 -3.12
C ASN A 54 10.79 2.98 -3.90
N THR A 55 9.80 3.08 -4.80
CA THR A 55 9.25 1.91 -5.50
C THR A 55 10.21 1.28 -6.49
N ILE A 56 11.16 2.05 -7.04
CA ILE A 56 12.16 1.52 -7.98
C ILE A 56 13.40 0.91 -7.30
N ASN A 57 13.73 1.30 -6.06
CA ASN A 57 15.00 0.90 -5.42
C ASN A 57 14.86 -0.17 -4.33
N HIS A 58 13.71 -0.28 -3.67
CA HIS A 58 13.57 -1.18 -2.52
C HIS A 58 12.12 -1.55 -2.20
N THR A 59 11.96 -2.46 -1.23
CA THR A 59 10.67 -2.91 -0.74
C THR A 59 9.77 -1.74 -0.32
N THR A 60 8.57 -1.71 -0.88
CA THR A 60 7.56 -0.69 -0.60
C THR A 60 6.23 -1.36 -0.25
N SER A 61 5.63 -0.92 0.85
CA SER A 61 4.29 -1.33 1.28
C SER A 61 3.40 -0.12 1.50
N TYR A 62 2.09 -0.36 1.56
CA TYR A 62 1.10 0.69 1.76
C TYR A 62 0.20 0.42 2.97
N PHE A 63 -0.23 1.49 3.62
CA PHE A 63 -1.26 1.46 4.66
C PHE A 63 -2.49 2.28 4.23
N VAL A 64 -3.68 1.70 4.35
CA VAL A 64 -4.96 2.35 4.01
C VAL A 64 -5.95 2.19 5.17
N GLY A 65 -6.04 3.21 6.03
CA GLY A 65 -6.93 3.18 7.20
C GLY A 65 -8.43 3.21 6.91
N ASN A 66 -8.82 3.49 5.66
CA ASN A 66 -10.21 3.48 5.20
C ASN A 66 -10.31 2.93 3.77
N HIS A 67 -10.43 1.62 3.67
CA HIS A 67 -10.57 0.88 2.43
C HIS A 67 -11.87 1.29 1.71
N SER A 68 -11.77 1.78 0.47
CA SER A 68 -12.92 2.21 -0.31
C SER A 68 -12.60 2.23 -1.81
N LYS A 69 -13.64 2.20 -2.65
CA LYS A 69 -13.52 2.24 -4.13
C LYS A 69 -12.77 3.47 -4.64
N ARG A 70 -12.81 4.57 -3.87
CA ARG A 70 -12.07 5.79 -4.20
C ARG A 70 -10.56 5.65 -4.02
N VAL A 71 -10.12 4.82 -3.07
CA VAL A 71 -8.71 4.52 -2.84
C VAL A 71 -8.27 3.36 -3.72
N PHE A 72 -9.00 2.25 -3.70
CA PHE A 72 -8.73 1.10 -4.55
C PHE A 72 -9.51 1.23 -5.86
N CYS A 73 -8.92 1.95 -6.82
CA CYS A 73 -9.53 2.33 -8.08
C CYS A 73 -8.92 1.57 -9.27
N GLU A 74 -9.62 1.52 -10.41
CA GLU A 74 -9.12 0.83 -11.62
C GLU A 74 -7.78 1.37 -12.14
N SER A 75 -7.59 2.68 -12.07
CA SER A 75 -6.34 3.33 -12.43
C SER A 75 -6.14 4.59 -11.60
N VAL A 76 -4.89 4.87 -11.23
CA VAL A 76 -4.54 6.08 -10.48
C VAL A 76 -4.42 7.28 -11.41
N ASP A 77 -4.80 8.47 -10.92
CA ASP A 77 -4.73 9.70 -11.73
C ASP A 77 -3.28 10.08 -12.07
N ILE A 78 -2.36 9.90 -11.12
CA ILE A 78 -0.92 10.15 -11.28
C ILE A 78 -0.14 9.02 -10.60
N VAL A 79 0.74 8.37 -11.35
CA VAL A 79 1.64 7.35 -10.83
C VAL A 79 2.78 8.02 -10.05
N SER A 80 2.62 8.14 -8.74
CA SER A 80 3.68 8.56 -7.81
C SER A 80 4.60 7.38 -7.47
N GLY A 81 4.04 6.24 -7.07
CA GLY A 81 4.76 4.98 -6.89
C GLY A 81 4.45 4.06 -8.05
N ILE A 82 5.48 3.46 -8.67
CA ILE A 82 5.28 2.55 -9.80
C ILE A 82 4.72 1.21 -9.32
N GLY A 83 3.75 0.68 -10.06
CA GLY A 83 3.22 -0.68 -9.93
C GLY A 83 3.92 -1.67 -10.85
N TRP A 84 3.51 -2.93 -10.78
CA TRP A 84 4.12 -4.03 -11.52
C TRP A 84 3.94 -3.94 -13.04
N ASP A 85 2.89 -3.29 -13.52
CA ASP A 85 2.63 -3.08 -14.95
C ASP A 85 3.53 -2.00 -15.58
N LYS A 86 4.39 -1.33 -14.80
CA LYS A 86 5.41 -0.37 -15.28
C LYS A 86 6.80 -0.98 -15.41
N ILE A 87 6.96 -2.25 -15.04
CA ILE A 87 8.24 -2.94 -15.02
C ILE A 87 8.57 -3.44 -16.41
N ASP A 88 9.68 -2.94 -16.97
CA ASP A 88 10.26 -3.44 -18.21
C ASP A 88 11.20 -4.61 -17.89
N PRO A 89 10.85 -5.86 -18.26
CA PRO A 89 11.65 -7.04 -17.93
C PRO A 89 13.00 -7.09 -18.65
N GLU A 90 13.13 -6.41 -19.80
CA GLU A 90 14.38 -6.34 -20.57
C GLU A 90 15.35 -5.29 -20.01
N ASN A 91 14.86 -4.38 -19.15
CA ASN A 91 15.66 -3.32 -18.58
C ASN A 91 16.05 -3.64 -17.12
N PRO A 92 17.33 -3.94 -16.85
CA PRO A 92 17.78 -4.32 -15.51
C PRO A 92 17.63 -3.20 -14.47
N ALA A 93 17.37 -1.94 -14.87
CA ALA A 93 17.10 -0.85 -13.94
C ALA A 93 15.91 -1.11 -13.01
N TYR A 94 14.94 -1.93 -13.44
CA TYR A 94 13.74 -2.25 -12.66
C TYR A 94 13.90 -3.43 -11.69
N ARG A 95 15.05 -4.12 -11.70
CA ARG A 95 15.26 -5.38 -10.93
C ARG A 95 15.09 -5.28 -9.41
N PHE A 96 15.03 -4.07 -8.87
CA PHE A 96 14.86 -3.81 -7.44
C PHE A 96 13.44 -3.40 -7.06
N ALA A 97 12.53 -3.25 -8.04
CA ALA A 97 11.14 -2.97 -7.77
C ALA A 97 10.53 -4.13 -6.98
N ASN A 98 9.94 -3.81 -5.83
CA ASN A 98 9.34 -4.78 -4.94
C ASN A 98 8.17 -4.14 -4.18
N ILE A 99 7.01 -4.09 -4.82
CA ILE A 99 5.77 -3.71 -4.15
C ILE A 99 5.28 -4.92 -3.36
N TYR A 100 5.45 -4.87 -2.04
CA TYR A 100 5.36 -6.06 -1.20
C TYR A 100 3.95 -6.35 -0.71
N ARG A 101 3.35 -5.40 0.02
CA ARG A 101 2.04 -5.59 0.67
C ARG A 101 1.25 -4.29 0.83
N VAL A 102 -0.06 -4.42 0.86
CA VAL A 102 -0.99 -3.40 1.33
C VAL A 102 -1.68 -3.92 2.59
N VAL A 103 -1.69 -3.12 3.65
CA VAL A 103 -2.49 -3.39 4.86
C VAL A 103 -3.57 -2.33 4.94
N SER A 104 -4.83 -2.75 5.07
CA SER A 104 -5.97 -1.84 5.24
C SER A 104 -6.75 -2.16 6.51
N ASN A 105 -7.78 -1.37 6.82
CA ASN A 105 -8.73 -1.72 7.89
C ASN A 105 -9.53 -3.02 7.63
N LEU A 106 -9.51 -3.57 6.41
CA LEU A 106 -10.24 -4.79 6.06
C LEU A 106 -9.38 -6.06 5.98
N GLY A 107 -8.07 -5.93 5.73
CA GLY A 107 -7.24 -7.09 5.43
C GLY A 107 -5.83 -6.76 4.96
N VAL A 108 -5.11 -7.82 4.64
CA VAL A 108 -3.74 -7.82 4.10
C VAL A 108 -3.79 -8.32 2.67
N PHE A 109 -3.13 -7.58 1.78
CA PHE A 109 -3.06 -7.85 0.35
C PHE A 109 -1.62 -7.84 -0.14
N ASP A 110 -1.34 -8.57 -1.21
CA ASP A 110 -0.09 -8.52 -1.95
C ASP A 110 -0.35 -8.46 -3.46
N PHE A 111 0.69 -8.57 -4.28
CA PHE A 111 0.62 -8.49 -5.74
C PHE A 111 1.09 -9.79 -6.39
N ASN A 112 0.70 -10.92 -5.80
CA ASN A 112 1.04 -12.27 -6.27
C ASN A 112 -0.15 -12.95 -6.99
N GLY A 113 -1.17 -12.18 -7.39
CA GLY A 113 -2.19 -12.65 -8.33
C GLY A 113 -1.65 -12.78 -9.76
N PRO A 114 -2.49 -13.22 -10.71
CA PRO A 114 -2.14 -13.28 -12.13
C PRO A 114 -1.63 -11.92 -12.61
N ASP A 115 -0.55 -11.92 -13.40
CA ASP A 115 0.08 -10.70 -13.93
C ASP A 115 0.41 -9.65 -12.86
N HIS A 116 0.80 -10.10 -11.66
CA HIS A 116 1.05 -9.25 -10.50
C HIS A 116 -0.14 -8.39 -10.05
N GLN A 117 -1.36 -8.87 -10.29
CA GLN A 117 -2.56 -8.23 -9.75
C GLN A 117 -2.69 -8.43 -8.25
N MET A 118 -3.40 -7.50 -7.61
CA MET A 118 -3.70 -7.52 -6.19
C MET A 118 -4.41 -8.82 -5.80
N ARG A 119 -3.90 -9.46 -4.74
CA ARG A 119 -4.41 -10.70 -4.18
C ARG A 119 -4.63 -10.56 -2.68
N ALA A 120 -5.70 -11.16 -2.17
CA ALA A 120 -5.95 -11.25 -0.75
C ALA A 120 -4.97 -12.25 -0.10
N VAL A 121 -4.28 -11.81 0.94
CA VAL A 121 -3.42 -12.69 1.77
C VAL A 121 -4.22 -13.17 2.98
N SER A 122 -4.93 -12.25 3.63
CA SER A 122 -5.83 -12.58 4.74
C SER A 122 -6.84 -11.47 4.98
N LEU A 123 -8.03 -11.80 5.49
CA LEU A 123 -9.03 -10.84 5.93
C LEU A 123 -9.03 -10.71 7.44
N HIS A 124 -9.26 -9.50 7.96
CA HIS A 124 -9.28 -9.31 9.41
C HIS A 124 -10.48 -10.03 10.04
N PRO A 125 -10.39 -10.48 11.31
CA PRO A 125 -11.50 -11.14 11.99
C PRO A 125 -12.80 -10.32 11.89
N GLY A 126 -13.86 -10.95 11.40
CA GLY A 126 -15.17 -10.32 11.21
C GLY A 126 -15.37 -9.59 9.87
N VAL A 127 -14.35 -9.54 9.00
CA VAL A 127 -14.47 -9.00 7.64
C VAL A 127 -14.83 -10.13 6.67
N GLU A 128 -15.87 -9.93 5.88
CA GLU A 128 -16.30 -10.86 4.83
C GLU A 128 -15.69 -10.51 3.47
N ALA A 129 -15.50 -11.51 2.60
CA ALA A 129 -15.02 -11.32 1.23
C ALA A 129 -15.86 -10.28 0.47
N GLN A 130 -17.19 -10.38 0.56
CA GLN A 130 -18.12 -9.44 -0.07
C GLN A 130 -17.90 -7.99 0.37
N GLN A 131 -17.56 -7.75 1.64
CA GLN A 131 -17.29 -6.40 2.14
C GLN A 131 -16.07 -5.77 1.44
N VAL A 132 -15.02 -6.57 1.18
CA VAL A 132 -13.84 -6.11 0.43
C VAL A 132 -14.22 -5.85 -1.03
N ALA A 133 -14.94 -6.77 -1.67
CA ALA A 133 -15.38 -6.61 -3.06
C ALA A 133 -16.25 -5.35 -3.25
N ASP A 134 -17.19 -5.09 -2.33
CA ASP A 134 -18.04 -3.90 -2.36
C ASP A 134 -17.27 -2.59 -2.20
N ASN A 135 -16.09 -2.64 -1.56
CA ASN A 135 -15.21 -1.51 -1.30
C ASN A 135 -13.97 -1.45 -2.20
N THR A 136 -13.85 -2.32 -3.20
CA THR A 136 -12.75 -2.32 -4.19
C THR A 136 -13.32 -2.10 -5.58
N SER A 137 -12.66 -1.29 -6.42
CA SER A 137 -13.19 -1.03 -7.78
C SER A 137 -12.87 -2.13 -8.78
N PHE A 138 -11.97 -3.05 -8.43
CA PHE A 138 -11.48 -4.15 -9.26
C PHE A 138 -11.60 -5.47 -8.48
N GLU A 139 -11.58 -6.58 -9.22
CA GLU A 139 -11.51 -7.94 -8.66
C GLU A 139 -10.20 -8.15 -7.89
N VAL A 140 -10.31 -8.61 -6.63
CA VAL A 140 -9.18 -9.03 -5.80
C VAL A 140 -9.00 -10.54 -5.93
N HIS A 141 -7.81 -10.97 -6.35
CA HIS A 141 -7.56 -12.40 -6.57
C HIS A 141 -7.55 -13.18 -5.24
N GLY A 142 -8.10 -14.39 -5.24
CA GLY A 142 -8.08 -15.30 -4.08
C GLY A 142 -8.88 -14.79 -2.87
N LEU A 143 -9.87 -13.93 -3.09
CA LEU A 143 -10.59 -13.25 -2.01
C LEU A 143 -11.48 -14.19 -1.18
N GLU A 144 -12.14 -15.15 -1.82
CA GLU A 144 -13.02 -16.14 -1.16
C GLU A 144 -12.21 -17.18 -0.38
N GLU A 145 -10.97 -17.45 -0.80
CA GLU A 145 -10.07 -18.41 -0.17
C GLU A 145 -9.16 -17.78 0.89
N ALA A 146 -9.25 -16.46 1.10
CA ALA A 146 -8.37 -15.74 2.00
C ALA A 146 -8.57 -16.18 3.47
N GLU A 147 -7.48 -16.57 4.12
CA GLU A 147 -7.50 -16.95 5.53
C GLU A 147 -7.82 -15.75 6.44
N THR A 148 -8.22 -16.02 7.68
CA THR A 148 -8.35 -14.96 8.68
C THR A 148 -6.97 -14.50 9.17
N THR A 149 -6.76 -13.19 9.28
CA THR A 149 -5.53 -12.63 9.86
C THR A 149 -5.33 -13.15 11.27
N ARG A 150 -4.11 -13.61 11.59
CA ARG A 150 -3.76 -14.08 12.93
C ARG A 150 -4.12 -13.04 14.00
N LEU A 151 -4.50 -13.51 15.18
CA LEU A 151 -4.60 -12.65 16.33
C LEU A 151 -3.20 -12.27 16.85
N ALA A 152 -3.14 -11.12 17.51
CA ALA A 152 -1.94 -10.71 18.23
C ALA A 152 -1.71 -11.64 19.44
N THR A 153 -0.45 -11.95 19.73
CA THR A 153 -0.08 -12.68 20.95
C THR A 153 -0.26 -11.80 22.18
N ASP A 154 -0.30 -12.40 23.37
CA ASP A 154 -0.39 -11.64 24.62
C ASP A 154 0.79 -10.67 24.80
N GLU A 155 1.99 -11.07 24.39
CA GLU A 155 3.18 -10.22 24.42
C GLU A 155 3.07 -9.03 23.46
N GLU A 156 2.59 -9.26 22.23
CA GLU A 156 2.37 -8.18 21.26
C GLU A 156 1.31 -7.19 21.75
N LEU A 157 0.22 -7.68 22.34
CA LEU A 157 -0.83 -6.83 22.91
C LEU A 157 -0.30 -6.01 24.08
N LYS A 158 0.52 -6.60 24.95
CA LYS A 158 1.15 -5.88 26.06
C LYS A 158 2.06 -4.78 25.55
N LEU A 159 2.97 -5.10 24.62
CA LEU A 159 3.88 -4.11 24.03
C LEU A 159 3.11 -2.97 23.36
N LEU A 160 2.06 -3.28 22.59
CA LEU A 160 1.26 -2.29 21.91
C LEU A 160 0.53 -1.36 22.90
N ARG A 161 -0.14 -1.93 23.91
CA ARG A 161 -1.02 -1.19 24.83
C ARG A 161 -0.28 -0.47 25.95
N GLU A 162 0.89 -0.95 26.36
CA GLU A 162 1.60 -0.40 27.53
C GLU A 162 2.86 0.37 27.15
N VAL A 163 3.53 0.01 26.04
CA VAL A 163 4.87 0.53 25.70
C VAL A 163 4.84 1.41 24.46
N ILE A 164 4.31 0.91 23.34
CA ILE A 164 4.46 1.54 22.02
C ILE A 164 3.40 2.62 21.79
N ASP A 165 2.12 2.29 22.04
CA ASP A 165 1.00 3.20 21.84
C ASP A 165 0.03 3.18 23.04
N PRO A 166 0.49 3.62 24.23
CA PRO A 166 -0.31 3.64 25.45
C PRO A 166 -1.49 4.63 25.42
N LYS A 167 -1.54 5.50 24.41
CA LYS A 167 -2.62 6.48 24.21
C LYS A 167 -3.64 6.04 23.17
N SER A 168 -3.49 4.84 22.60
CA SER A 168 -4.34 4.30 21.55
C SER A 168 -4.52 5.25 20.36
N LEU A 169 -3.44 5.90 19.91
CA LEU A 169 -3.48 6.72 18.70
C LEU A 169 -3.85 5.88 17.47
N ARG A 170 -3.49 4.59 17.45
CA ARG A 170 -3.87 3.64 16.39
C ARG A 170 -5.38 3.60 16.11
N ASP A 171 -6.22 3.81 17.14
CA ASP A 171 -7.67 3.75 17.00
C ASP A 171 -8.23 4.91 16.15
N LYS A 172 -7.45 5.99 15.98
CA LYS A 172 -7.81 7.12 15.10
C LYS A 172 -7.43 6.89 13.64
N GLU A 173 -6.52 5.95 13.39
CA GLU A 173 -5.99 5.66 12.06
C GLU A 173 -6.82 4.62 11.31
N VAL A 174 -7.67 3.86 12.00
CA VAL A 174 -8.50 2.79 11.45
C VAL A 174 -9.96 3.17 11.55
N LYS A 175 -10.64 3.28 10.40
CA LYS A 175 -12.10 3.48 10.35
C LYS A 175 -12.81 2.14 10.31
N VAL A 176 -13.97 2.09 10.97
CA VAL A 176 -14.93 0.98 10.89
C VAL A 176 -15.72 1.09 9.59
#